data_AF-R5LLB3-F1
#
_entry.id   AF-R5LLB3-F1
#
_cell.length_a   1.000
_cell.length_b   1.000
_cell.length_c   1.000
_cell.angle_alpha   90.00
_cell.angle_beta   90.00
_cell.angle_gamma   90.00
#
_symmetry.space_group_name_H-M   'P 1'
#
loop_
_entity.id
_entity.type
_entity.pdbx_description
1 polymer ?
#
loop_
_entity_poly.entity_id
_entity_poly.type
_entity_poly.pdbx_seq_one_letter_code
_entity_poly.pdbx_strand_id
1 'polypeptide(L)'
;MKKIIVLVVLIITFGFIIKIPEYHELNDLAIIQGVGVEYKNNSYIVYMKEVIPIRSDMGIDYKFKYYDGESSDLEKAIERVQDRTKKRLYYKKVKFLATNIENSDYIKDILKINPKNVYHPAGDIKEHLKKTNS
;
A
#
# COMPACT_ATOMS: atom_id res chain seq x y z
N MET A 1 11.82 -20.51 -47.67
CA MET A 1 10.49 -19.92 -47.37
C MET A 1 9.83 -20.54 -46.13
N LYS A 2 9.55 -21.85 -46.10
CA LYS A 2 8.91 -22.51 -44.93
C LYS A 2 9.63 -22.30 -43.59
N LYS A 3 10.97 -22.34 -43.58
CA LYS A 3 11.80 -22.13 -42.36
C LYS A 3 11.70 -20.69 -41.79
N ILE A 4 11.47 -19.69 -42.65
CA ILE A 4 11.33 -18.28 -42.23
C ILE A 4 9.94 -18.06 -41.62
N ILE A 5 8.91 -18.69 -42.20
CA ILE A 5 7.54 -18.64 -41.68
C ILE A 5 7.46 -19.22 -40.25
N VAL A 6 8.15 -20.34 -40.01
CA VAL A 6 8.21 -20.95 -38.67
C VAL A 6 8.87 -20.02 -37.65
N LEU A 7 9.93 -19.29 -38.05
CA LEU A 7 10.61 -18.35 -37.17
C LEU A 7 9.71 -17.16 -36.78
N VAL A 8 8.96 -16.63 -37.74
CA VAL A 8 8.02 -15.52 -37.53
C VAL A 8 6.87 -15.94 -36.61
N VAL A 9 6.31 -17.14 -36.81
CA VAL A 9 5.26 -17.69 -35.93
C VAL A 9 5.79 -17.87 -34.50
N LEU A 10 7.03 -18.35 -34.34
CA LEU A 10 7.65 -18.53 -33.02
C LEU A 10 7.74 -17.19 -32.26
N ILE A 11 8.26 -16.14 -32.91
CA ILE A 11 8.42 -14.81 -32.30
C ILE A 11 7.08 -14.24 -31.85
N ILE A 12 6.05 -14.39 -32.68
CA ILE A 12 4.69 -13.93 -32.35
C ILE A 12 4.15 -14.71 -31.15
N THR A 13 4.30 -16.04 -31.12
CA THR A 13 3.83 -16.85 -29.97
C THR A 13 4.56 -16.52 -28.66
N PHE A 14 5.87 -16.25 -28.70
CA PHE A 14 6.61 -15.81 -27.52
C PHE A 14 6.16 -14.43 -27.02
N GLY A 15 5.83 -13.51 -27.91
CA GLY A 15 5.29 -12.19 -27.56
C GLY A 15 3.91 -12.22 -26.88
N PHE A 16 3.09 -13.23 -27.16
CA PHE A 16 1.78 -13.41 -26.52
C PHE A 16 1.81 -14.18 -25.20
N ILE A 17 2.78 -15.10 -25.03
CA ILE A 17 2.90 -15.94 -23.82
C ILE A 17 3.62 -15.18 -22.70
N ILE A 18 4.59 -14.34 -23.05
CA ILE A 18 5.32 -13.52 -22.07
C ILE A 18 4.50 -12.25 -21.82
N LYS A 19 3.64 -12.28 -20.79
CA LYS A 19 3.03 -11.05 -20.27
C LYS A 19 4.16 -10.10 -19.85
N ILE A 20 4.37 -9.05 -20.65
CA ILE A 20 5.25 -7.95 -20.27
C ILE A 20 4.69 -7.39 -18.96
N PRO A 21 5.47 -7.38 -17.86
CA PRO A 21 4.99 -6.79 -16.62
C PRO A 21 4.66 -5.33 -16.90
N GLU A 22 3.44 -4.91 -16.56
CA GLU A 22 3.05 -3.50 -16.67
C GLU A 22 4.04 -2.68 -15.85
N TYR A 23 4.86 -1.91 -16.56
CA TYR A 23 5.76 -0.95 -15.96
C TYR A 23 4.89 0.19 -15.42
N HIS A 24 4.71 0.23 -14.11
CA HIS A 24 4.12 1.38 -13.44
C HIS A 24 5.23 2.32 -13.02
N GLU A 25 5.11 3.60 -13.38
CA GLU A 25 6.03 4.60 -12.88
C GLU A 25 5.93 4.67 -11.35
N LEU A 26 7.05 4.95 -10.68
CA LEU A 26 7.06 5.21 -9.22
C LEU A 26 6.04 6.28 -8.79
N ASN A 27 5.66 7.17 -9.71
CA ASN A 27 4.66 8.20 -9.50
C ASN A 27 3.24 7.66 -9.28
N ASP A 28 2.92 6.47 -9.81
CA ASP A 28 1.59 5.86 -9.72
C ASP A 28 1.41 5.01 -8.44
N LEU A 29 2.49 4.83 -7.68
CA LEU A 29 2.51 4.08 -6.43
C LEU A 29 2.49 5.03 -5.23
N ALA A 30 1.68 4.68 -4.23
CA ALA A 30 1.77 5.25 -2.90
C ALA A 30 2.51 4.26 -2.00
N ILE A 31 3.76 4.57 -1.66
CA ILE A 31 4.59 3.70 -0.80
C ILE A 31 4.11 3.86 0.63
N ILE A 32 3.44 2.84 1.16
CA ILE A 32 2.87 2.90 2.51
C ILE A 32 3.92 2.48 3.52
N GLN A 33 4.24 3.38 4.44
CA GLN A 33 5.19 3.14 5.52
C GLN A 33 4.48 2.69 6.81
N GLY A 34 3.28 3.19 7.07
CA GLY A 34 2.52 2.88 8.28
C GLY A 34 1.04 2.76 7.99
N VAL A 35 0.40 1.84 8.72
CA VAL A 35 -1.05 1.59 8.66
C VAL A 35 -1.64 1.85 10.03
N GLY A 36 -2.75 2.58 10.09
CA GLY A 36 -3.61 2.67 11.27
C GLY A 36 -4.96 2.01 10.96
N VAL A 37 -5.50 1.20 11.86
CA VAL A 37 -6.86 0.67 11.73
C VAL A 37 -7.60 0.83 13.05
N GLU A 38 -8.66 1.61 13.03
CA GLU A 38 -9.58 1.78 14.14
C GLU A 38 -10.87 1.03 13.87
N TYR A 39 -11.45 0.41 14.90
CA TYR A 39 -12.86 0.05 14.91
C TYR A 39 -13.57 0.88 15.98
N LYS A 40 -14.55 1.69 15.57
CA LYS A 40 -15.32 2.57 16.45
C LYS A 40 -16.69 2.88 15.85
N ASN A 41 -17.72 2.98 16.68
CA ASN A 41 -19.08 3.31 16.26
C ASN A 41 -19.61 2.43 15.11
N ASN A 42 -19.31 1.12 15.16
CA ASN A 42 -19.71 0.15 14.15
C ASN A 42 -19.10 0.38 12.75
N SER A 43 -17.99 1.12 12.67
CA SER A 43 -17.23 1.40 11.46
C SER A 43 -15.74 1.10 11.65
N TYR A 44 -15.11 0.58 10.60
CA TYR A 44 -13.66 0.58 10.44
C TYR A 44 -13.21 1.92 9.89
N ILE A 45 -12.14 2.48 10.45
CA ILE A 45 -11.43 3.64 9.93
C ILE A 45 -10.00 3.23 9.65
N VAL A 46 -9.59 3.30 8.39
CA VAL A 46 -8.26 2.94 7.92
C VAL A 46 -7.48 4.20 7.63
N TYR A 47 -6.28 4.29 8.18
CA TYR A 47 -5.34 5.38 7.98
C TYR A 47 -4.08 4.86 7.29
N MET A 48 -3.62 5.55 6.25
CA MET A 48 -2.40 5.19 5.52
C MET A 48 -1.41 6.35 5.55
N LYS A 49 -0.17 6.06 5.99
CA LYS A 49 0.98 6.98 5.93
C LYS A 49 1.83 6.65 4.71
N GLU A 50 1.69 7.43 3.65
CA GLU A 50 2.56 7.37 2.46
C GLU A 50 3.89 8.07 2.77
N VAL A 51 5.00 7.45 2.36
CA VAL A 51 6.33 8.07 2.36
C VAL A 51 6.73 8.48 0.94
N ILE A 52 7.15 9.73 0.79
CA ILE A 52 7.59 10.32 -0.48
C ILE A 52 9.05 10.76 -0.30
N PRO A 53 10.02 10.04 -0.89
CA PRO A 53 11.40 10.48 -0.90
C PRO A 53 11.55 11.72 -1.78
N ILE A 54 12.27 12.73 -1.29
CA ILE A 54 12.53 13.97 -1.98
C ILE A 54 14.02 14.21 -1.97
N ARG A 55 14.57 14.50 -3.15
CA ARG A 55 15.98 14.85 -3.28
C ARG A 55 16.19 16.27 -2.75
N SER A 56 17.17 16.44 -1.89
CA SER A 56 17.66 17.75 -1.43
C SER A 56 19.16 17.85 -1.66
N ASP A 57 19.71 19.06 -1.50
CA ASP A 57 21.14 19.34 -1.72
C ASP A 57 22.04 18.51 -0.78
N MET A 58 21.50 18.08 0.37
CA MET A 58 22.20 17.30 1.40
C MET A 58 21.87 15.79 1.37
N GLY A 59 20.99 15.32 0.48
CA GLY A 59 20.66 13.89 0.37
C GLY A 59 19.21 13.58 -0.01
N ILE A 60 18.61 12.62 0.69
CA ILE A 60 17.20 12.22 0.52
C ILE A 60 16.45 12.58 1.79
N ASP A 61 15.53 13.53 1.67
CA ASP A 61 14.53 13.85 2.68
C ASP A 61 13.25 13.04 2.47
N TYR A 62 12.40 12.98 3.48
CA TYR A 62 11.12 12.26 3.41
C TYR A 62 9.97 13.19 3.76
N LYS A 63 9.01 13.33 2.83
CA LYS A 63 7.70 13.90 3.12
C LYS A 63 6.67 12.80 3.31
N PHE A 64 5.64 13.11 4.08
CA PHE A 64 4.57 12.18 4.37
C PHE A 64 3.22 12.72 3.91
N LYS A 65 2.40 11.87 3.31
CA LYS A 65 0.98 12.12 3.07
C LYS A 65 0.15 11.14 3.87
N TYR A 66 -1.03 11.59 4.24
CA TYR A 66 -1.93 10.84 5.10
C TYR A 66 -3.29 10.74 4.42
N TYR A 67 -3.80 9.53 4.37
CA TYR A 67 -5.09 9.21 3.79
C TYR A 67 -5.93 8.48 4.82
N ASP A 68 -7.25 8.69 4.75
CA ASP A 68 -8.20 7.98 5.57
C ASP A 68 -9.42 7.54 4.76
N GLY A 69 -9.98 6.41 5.15
CA GLY A 69 -11.20 5.85 4.61
C GLY A 69 -11.96 5.16 5.73
N GLU A 70 -13.25 5.43 5.81
CA GLU A 70 -14.14 4.88 6.83
C GLU A 70 -15.21 4.03 6.17
N SER A 71 -15.57 2.88 6.72
CA SER A 71 -16.69 2.06 6.23
C SER A 71 -17.07 1.02 7.31
N SER A 72 -18.30 0.51 7.28
CA SER A 72 -18.70 -0.61 8.16
C SER A 72 -17.94 -1.92 7.87
N ASP A 73 -17.30 -2.00 6.71
CA ASP A 73 -16.48 -3.12 6.25
C ASP A 73 -15.03 -2.69 6.01
N LEU A 74 -14.07 -3.49 6.44
CA LEU A 74 -12.65 -3.16 6.39
C LEU A 74 -12.12 -3.06 4.95
N GLU A 75 -12.54 -3.97 4.06
CA GLU A 75 -12.11 -3.94 2.66
C GLU A 75 -12.62 -2.67 1.96
N LYS A 76 -13.88 -2.31 2.19
CA LYS A 76 -14.45 -1.06 1.68
C LYS A 76 -13.79 0.18 2.27
N ALA A 77 -13.34 0.14 3.53
CA ALA A 77 -12.58 1.25 4.11
C ALA A 77 -11.22 1.41 3.41
N ILE A 78 -10.56 0.29 3.05
CA ILE A 78 -9.32 0.28 2.27
C ILE A 78 -9.56 0.81 0.84
N GLU A 79 -10.64 0.39 0.19
CA GLU A 79 -11.05 0.92 -1.14
C GLU A 79 -11.23 2.44 -1.10
N ARG A 80 -11.88 2.97 -0.06
CA ARG A 80 -12.04 4.42 0.11
C ARG A 80 -10.70 5.14 0.27
N VAL A 81 -9.70 4.52 0.90
CA VAL A 81 -8.34 5.07 0.94
C VAL A 81 -7.70 5.05 -0.45
N GLN A 82 -7.82 3.95 -1.18
CA GLN A 82 -7.31 3.78 -2.55
C GLN A 82 -7.87 4.86 -3.49
N ASP A 83 -9.19 5.11 -3.44
CA ASP A 83 -9.88 6.14 -4.23
C ASP A 83 -9.36 7.55 -3.94
N ARG A 84 -9.14 7.88 -2.66
CA ARG A 84 -8.61 9.18 -2.25
C ARG A 84 -7.15 9.38 -2.61
N THR A 85 -6.38 8.31 -2.59
CA THR A 85 -4.95 8.34 -2.93
C THR A 85 -4.74 8.59 -4.43
N LYS A 86 -5.68 8.13 -5.27
CA LYS A 86 -5.57 8.13 -6.75
C LYS A 86 -4.29 7.47 -7.28
N LYS A 87 -3.72 6.59 -6.46
CA LYS A 87 -2.49 5.83 -6.73
C LYS A 87 -2.69 4.43 -6.20
N ARG A 88 -1.97 3.46 -6.75
CA ARG A 88 -1.97 2.10 -6.22
C ARG A 88 -1.20 2.04 -4.89
N LEU A 89 -1.86 1.55 -3.85
CA LEU A 89 -1.24 1.39 -2.53
C LEU A 89 -0.19 0.27 -2.57
N TYR A 90 1.05 0.59 -2.16
CA TYR A 90 2.17 -0.35 -2.14
C TYR A 90 2.56 -0.69 -0.70
N TYR A 91 2.13 -1.88 -0.27
CA TYR A 91 2.20 -2.32 1.12
C TYR A 91 3.49 -3.03 1.54
N LYS A 92 4.36 -3.43 0.59
CA LYS A 92 5.59 -4.18 0.90
C LYS A 92 6.59 -3.42 1.78
N LYS A 93 6.40 -2.12 1.99
CA LYS A 93 7.26 -1.26 2.81
C LYS A 93 6.59 -0.81 4.11
N VAL A 94 5.45 -1.39 4.46
CA VAL A 94 4.79 -1.14 5.74
C VAL A 94 5.71 -1.62 6.86
N LYS A 95 6.08 -0.69 7.73
CA LYS A 95 6.97 -0.92 8.86
C LYS A 95 6.20 -1.15 10.15
N PHE A 96 5.04 -0.53 10.29
CA PHE A 96 4.25 -0.62 11.51
C PHE A 96 2.73 -0.59 11.24
N LEU A 97 2.00 -1.21 12.16
CA LEU A 97 0.55 -1.18 12.27
C LEU A 97 0.17 -0.59 13.62
N ALA A 98 -0.75 0.37 13.65
CA ALA A 98 -1.37 0.88 14.88
C ALA A 98 -2.86 0.53 14.88
N THR A 99 -3.36 -0.16 15.91
CA THR A 99 -4.77 -0.58 15.93
C THR A 99 -5.35 -0.71 17.35
N ASN A 100 -6.63 -0.40 17.51
CA ASN A 100 -7.39 -0.70 18.73
C ASN A 100 -8.12 -2.06 18.66
N ILE A 101 -7.95 -2.80 17.56
CA ILE A 101 -8.53 -4.14 17.37
C ILE A 101 -7.57 -5.15 18.00
N GLU A 102 -8.07 -6.00 18.89
CA GLU A 102 -7.27 -7.01 19.60
C GLU A 102 -6.61 -8.00 18.63
N ASN A 103 -7.39 -8.52 17.68
CA ASN A 103 -6.88 -9.43 16.66
C ASN A 103 -6.29 -8.66 15.46
N SER A 104 -5.01 -8.29 15.59
CA SER A 104 -4.28 -7.61 14.51
C SER A 104 -3.95 -8.51 13.32
N ASP A 105 -4.02 -9.84 13.44
CA ASP A 105 -3.66 -10.76 12.36
C ASP A 105 -4.68 -10.71 11.21
N TYR A 106 -5.96 -10.56 11.54
CA TYR A 106 -7.01 -10.32 10.54
C TYR A 106 -6.70 -9.13 9.62
N ILE A 107 -6.17 -8.05 10.18
CA ILE A 107 -5.77 -6.85 9.42
C ILE A 107 -4.57 -7.17 8.54
N LYS A 108 -3.58 -7.90 9.07
CA LYS A 108 -2.36 -8.27 8.33
C LYS A 108 -2.69 -9.14 7.12
N ASP A 109 -3.61 -10.07 7.27
CA ASP A 109 -4.03 -11.00 6.21
C ASP A 109 -4.75 -10.29 5.09
N ILE A 110 -5.72 -9.43 5.42
CA ILE A 110 -6.47 -8.65 4.41
C ILE A 110 -5.55 -7.72 3.63
N LEU A 111 -4.70 -6.96 4.34
CA LEU A 111 -3.77 -6.03 3.70
C LEU A 111 -2.54 -6.71 3.10
N LYS A 112 -2.34 -8.00 3.39
CA LYS A 112 -1.14 -8.78 3.02
C LYS A 112 0.15 -8.06 3.44
N ILE A 113 0.17 -7.58 4.68
CA ILE A 113 1.31 -6.86 5.29
C ILE A 113 2.03 -7.71 6.32
N ASN A 114 3.32 -7.44 6.51
CA ASN A 114 4.11 -8.00 7.60
C ASN A 114 4.88 -6.88 8.33
N PRO A 115 4.19 -6.03 9.11
CA PRO A 115 4.83 -4.93 9.82
C PRO A 115 5.82 -5.46 10.86
N LYS A 116 6.94 -4.75 11.06
CA LYS A 116 7.90 -5.08 12.12
C LYS A 116 7.33 -4.82 13.51
N ASN A 117 6.51 -3.77 13.63
CA ASN A 117 5.92 -3.35 14.91
C ASN A 117 4.40 -3.30 14.79
N VAL A 118 3.71 -3.81 15.82
CA VAL A 118 2.26 -3.63 15.98
C VAL A 118 2.03 -2.90 17.30
N TYR A 119 1.32 -1.77 17.24
CA TYR A 119 1.03 -0.89 18.36
C TYR A 119 -0.46 -0.93 18.67
N HIS A 120 -0.79 -0.99 19.96
CA HIS A 120 -2.15 -0.89 20.47
C HIS A 120 -2.31 0.36 21.34
N PRO A 121 -2.27 1.57 20.75
CA PRO A 121 -2.35 2.80 21.52
C PRO A 121 -3.73 2.95 22.18
N ALA A 122 -3.74 3.41 23.43
CA ALA A 122 -4.99 3.74 24.15
C ALA A 122 -5.64 5.06 23.67
N GLY A 123 -4.91 5.86 22.88
CA GLY A 123 -5.34 7.16 22.37
C GLY A 123 -5.70 7.14 20.88
N ASP A 124 -5.73 8.32 20.28
CA ASP A 124 -6.06 8.51 18.86
C ASP A 124 -5.04 7.81 17.94
N ILE A 125 -5.53 6.86 17.13
CA ILE A 125 -4.73 6.05 16.22
C ILE A 125 -4.10 6.90 15.11
N LYS A 126 -4.83 7.90 14.58
CA LYS A 126 -4.34 8.81 13.55
C LYS A 126 -3.19 9.67 14.06
N GLU A 127 -3.27 10.14 15.30
CA GLU A 127 -2.18 10.89 15.95
C GLU A 127 -0.96 10.00 16.18
N HIS A 128 -1.15 8.77 16.68
CA HIS A 128 -0.07 7.81 16.86
C HIS A 128 0.64 7.50 15.54
N LEU A 129 -0.13 7.27 14.47
CA LEU A 129 0.38 7.04 13.12
C LEU A 129 1.28 8.20 12.64
N LYS A 130 0.85 9.45 12.87
CA LYS A 130 1.60 10.65 12.46
C LYS A 130 2.93 10.78 13.19
N LYS A 131 2.94 10.56 14.51
CA LYS A 131 4.13 10.70 15.37
C LYS A 131 5.15 9.57 15.20
N THR A 132 4.70 8.40 14.74
CA THR A 132 5.57 7.23 14.62
C THR A 132 6.52 7.36 13.42
N ASN A 133 7.83 7.40 13.72
CA ASN A 133 8.91 7.34 12.74
C ASN A 133 9.63 5.99 12.92
N SER A 134 9.15 4.95 12.23
CA SER A 134 9.83 3.63 12.14
C SER A 134 10.65 3.52 10.87
#